data_AF-A0A970E9G4-F1
#
_entry.id   AF-A0A970E9G4-F1
#
_cell.length_a   1.000
_cell.length_b   1.000
_cell.length_c   1.000
_cell.angle_alpha   90.00
_cell.angle_beta   90.00
_cell.angle_gamma   90.00
#
_symmetry.space_group_name_H-M   'P 1'
#
loop_
_entity.id
_entity.type
_entity.pdbx_description
1 polymer ?
#
loop_
_entity_poly.entity_id
_entity_poly.type
_entity_poly.pdbx_seq_one_letter_code
_entity_poly.pdbx_strand_id
1 'polypeptide(L)' 'MDRQTAEQIMRAPEKIEVQYQDVPVWIESVSETSAEVSVIGTKRRMRVPLSELEYTGRPVEAENIYGMQVEPE' A
#
# COMPACT_ATOMS: atom_id res chain seq x y z
N MET A 1 3.71 1.02 -11.38
CA MET A 1 2.47 0.23 -11.64
C MET A 1 1.60 1.00 -12.63
N ASP A 2 0.54 0.37 -13.14
CA ASP A 2 -0.44 1.02 -14.00
C ASP A 2 -1.64 1.58 -13.22
N ARG A 3 -2.29 2.60 -13.79
CA ARG A 3 -3.48 3.23 -13.22
C ARG A 3 -4.59 2.22 -12.93
N GLN A 4 -4.81 1.28 -13.83
CA GLN A 4 -5.89 0.29 -13.69
C GLN A 4 -5.71 -0.57 -12.43
N THR A 5 -4.47 -0.95 -12.12
CA THR A 5 -4.11 -1.69 -10.90
C THR A 5 -4.32 -0.82 -9.65
N ALA A 6 -3.87 0.44 -9.68
CA ALA A 6 -4.07 1.39 -8.59
C ALA A 6 -5.57 1.62 -8.29
N GLU A 7 -6.40 1.75 -9.33
CA GLU A 7 -7.86 1.90 -9.20
C GLU A 7 -8.51 0.63 -8.64
N GLN A 8 -8.05 -0.56 -9.04
CA GLN A 8 -8.53 -1.83 -8.48
C GLN A 8 -8.18 -1.94 -6.99
N ILE A 9 -6.97 -1.56 -6.59
CA ILE A 9 -6.53 -1.54 -5.18
C ILE A 9 -7.39 -0.59 -4.35
N MET A 10 -7.64 0.62 -4.86
CA MET A 10 -8.45 1.61 -4.18
C MET A 10 -9.92 1.15 -4.02
N ARG A 11 -10.44 0.39 -4.99
CA ARG A 11 -11.80 -0.16 -4.96
C ARG A 11 -11.91 -1.50 -4.24
N ALA A 12 -10.78 -2.11 -3.89
CA ALA A 12 -10.78 -3.37 -3.16
C ALA A 12 -11.42 -3.14 -1.78
N PRO A 13 -12.26 -4.07 -1.31
CA PRO A 13 -12.85 -3.98 0.02
C PRO A 13 -11.79 -4.06 1.12
N GLU A 14 -10.65 -4.67 0.81
CA GLU A 14 -9.49 -4.80 1.68
C GLU A 14 -8.42 -3.77 1.30
N LYS A 15 -7.77 -3.20 2.31
CA LYS A 15 -6.64 -2.31 2.08
C LYS A 15 -5.45 -3.14 1.60
N ILE A 16 -5.06 -2.97 0.33
CA ILE A 16 -3.88 -3.62 -0.24
C ILE A 16 -2.66 -2.72 -0.07
N GLU A 17 -1.58 -3.28 0.50
CA GLU A 17 -0.32 -2.56 0.68
C GLU A 17 0.36 -2.36 -0.66
N VAL A 18 1.01 -1.22 -0.78
CA VAL A 18 1.69 -0.78 -1.98
C VAL A 18 3.04 -0.23 -1.59
N GLN A 19 4.05 -0.35 -2.43
CA GLN A 19 5.40 0.08 -2.07
C GLN A 19 5.83 1.24 -2.96
N TYR A 20 6.46 2.24 -2.35
CA TYR A 20 7.06 3.38 -3.02
C TYR A 20 8.52 3.49 -2.58
N GLN A 21 9.47 3.22 -3.49
CA GLN A 21 10.91 3.28 -3.19
C GLN A 21 11.28 2.52 -1.90
N ASP A 22 10.92 1.25 -1.83
CA ASP A 22 11.06 0.38 -0.65
C ASP A 22 10.21 0.76 0.59
N VAL A 23 9.47 1.86 0.57
CA VAL A 23 8.61 2.29 1.69
C VAL A 23 7.18 1.79 1.50
N PRO A 24 6.59 1.10 2.48
CA PRO A 24 5.19 0.69 2.42
C PRO A 24 4.26 1.91 2.56
N VAL A 25 3.31 2.03 1.64
CA VAL A 25 2.35 3.12 1.53
C VAL A 25 0.94 2.61 1.20
N TRP A 26 -0.06 3.37 1.62
CA TRP A 26 -1.46 3.18 1.25
C TRP A 26 -1.84 4.14 0.12
N ILE A 27 -2.57 3.66 -0.89
CA ILE A 27 -3.18 4.54 -1.89
C ILE A 27 -4.45 5.16 -1.28
N GLU A 28 -4.46 6.48 -1.17
CA GLU A 28 -5.61 7.26 -0.70
C GLU A 28 -6.45 7.77 -1.88
N SER A 29 -5.79 8.19 -2.97
CA SER A 29 -6.47 8.60 -4.21
C SER A 29 -5.59 8.38 -5.44
N VAL A 30 -6.22 8.17 -6.59
CA VAL A 30 -5.53 7.99 -7.88
C VAL A 30 -5.96 9.10 -8.84
N SER A 31 -4.99 9.75 -9.47
CA SER A 31 -5.15 10.74 -10.55
C SER A 31 -4.67 10.16 -11.88
N GLU A 32 -4.71 10.95 -12.96
CA GLU A 32 -4.35 10.47 -14.31
C GLU A 32 -2.92 9.87 -14.40
N THR A 33 -1.93 10.50 -13.77
CA THR A 33 -0.51 10.10 -13.85
C THR A 33 0.16 9.89 -12.49
N SER A 34 -0.54 10.23 -11.40
CA SER A 34 0.00 10.20 -10.03
C SER A 34 -1.05 9.69 -9.05
N ALA A 35 -0.61 9.21 -7.89
CA ALA A 35 -1.49 8.86 -6.77
C ALA A 35 -1.09 9.62 -5.52
N GLU A 36 -2.07 10.00 -4.70
CA GLU A 36 -1.78 10.37 -3.31
C GLU A 36 -1.71 9.12 -2.47
N VAL A 37 -0.58 9.02 -1.76
CA VAL A 37 -0.27 7.90 -0.89
C VAL A 37 0.03 8.37 0.52
N SER A 38 -0.29 7.52 1.49
CA SER A 38 -0.02 7.74 2.90
C SER A 38 0.96 6.67 3.41
N VAL A 39 2.09 7.09 3.97
CA VAL A 39 3.14 6.15 4.41
C VAL A 39 2.68 5.40 5.67
N ILE A 40 2.71 4.07 5.63
CA ILE A 40 2.27 3.20 6.73
C ILE A 40 3.11 3.49 7.98
N GLY A 41 2.45 3.58 9.14
CA GLY A 41 3.12 3.91 10.42
C GLY A 41 3.46 5.39 10.59
N THR A 42 3.19 6.24 9.60
CA THR A 42 3.36 7.70 9.72
C THR A 42 2.08 8.45 9.38
N LYS A 43 2.02 9.75 9.70
CA LYS A 43 0.94 10.64 9.25
C LYS A 43 1.30 11.41 7.98
N ARG A 44 2.35 10.98 7.27
CA ARG A 44 2.87 11.69 6.10
C ARG A 44 2.15 11.23 4.84
N ARG A 45 1.54 12.19 4.15
CA ARG A 45 0.94 12.01 2.83
C ARG A 45 1.83 12.65 1.78
N MET A 46 1.93 12.01 0.62
CA MET A 46 2.69 12.51 -0.51
C MET A 46 2.04 12.10 -1.81
N ARG A 47 2.26 12.91 -2.85
CA ARG A 47 1.85 12.59 -4.21
C ARG A 47 3.03 12.01 -4.97
N VAL A 48 2.86 10.81 -5.50
CA VAL A 48 3.90 10.07 -6.19
C VAL A 48 3.43 9.65 -7.58
N PRO A 49 4.31 9.57 -8.59
CA PRO A 49 3.93 9.06 -9.90
C PRO A 49 3.50 7.59 -9.82
N LEU A 50 2.46 7.21 -10.55
CA LEU A 50 2.01 5.81 -10.61
C LEU A 50 3.12 4.87 -11.10
N SER A 51 3.96 5.37 -12.01
CA SER A 51 5.11 4.66 -12.55
C SER A 51 6.14 4.26 -11.49
N GLU A 52 6.24 5.02 -10.39
CA GLU A 52 7.17 4.75 -9.29
C GLU A 52 6.59 3.87 -8.19
N LEU A 53 5.28 3.58 -8.23
CA LEU A 53 4.66 2.69 -7.27
C LEU A 53 4.81 1.23 -7.71
N GLU A 54 5.17 0.36 -6.78
CA GLU A 54 5.23 -1.09 -6.99
C GLU A 54 4.09 -1.79 -6.27
N TYR A 55 3.37 -2.62 -7.03
CA TYR A 55 2.33 -3.46 -6.47
C TYR A 55 3.00 -4.69 -5.84
N THR A 56 2.93 -4.80 -4.51
CA THR A 56 3.48 -5.96 -3.80
C THR A 56 2.52 -7.15 -3.80
N GLY A 57 1.23 -6.91 -4.08
CA GLY A 57 0.20 -7.96 -4.16
C GLY A 57 -0.05 -8.70 -2.86
N ARG A 58 0.47 -8.18 -1.74
CA ARG A 58 0.23 -8.76 -0.42
C ARG A 58 -1.06 -8.13 0.11
N PRO A 59 -2.16 -8.89 0.21
CA PRO A 59 -3.26 -8.44 1.04
C PRO A 59 -2.67 -8.19 2.43
N VAL A 60 -2.97 -7.05 3.03
CA VAL A 60 -2.62 -6.86 4.44
C VAL A 60 -3.63 -7.69 5.22
N GLU A 61 -3.32 -8.98 5.35
CA GLU A 61 -3.96 -9.82 6.33
C GLU A 61 -3.75 -9.15 7.68
N ALA A 62 -4.85 -8.69 8.28
CA ALA A 62 -4.83 -7.98 9.57
C ALA A 62 -4.18 -8.78 10.71
N GLU A 63 -3.85 -10.05 10.47
CA GLU A 63 -3.29 -11.00 11.43
C GLU A 63 -1.76 -11.03 11.50
N ASN A 64 -1.01 -10.36 10.61
CA ASN A 64 0.46 -10.51 10.56
C ASN A 64 1.28 -9.22 10.77
N ILE A 65 0.72 -8.19 11.41
CA ILE A 65 1.46 -6.96 11.75
C ILE A 65 2.22 -7.08 13.09
N TYR A 66 2.01 -8.16 13.85
CA TYR A 66 2.72 -8.46 15.10
C TYR A 66 3.03 -9.97 15.20
N GLY A 67 3.86 -10.47 14.27
CA GLY A 67 4.55 -11.74 14.46
C GLY A 67 5.68 -11.62 15.49
N MET A 68 5.39 -11.21 16.73
CA MET A 68 6.26 -11.57 17.84
C MET A 68 5.91 -13.01 18.23
N GLN A 69 6.88 -13.89 18.02
CA GLN A 69 6.90 -15.30 18.41
C GLN A 69 6.14 -15.54 19.74
N VAL A 70 5.17 -16.45 19.70
CA VAL A 70 4.86 -17.26 20.87
C VAL A 70 5.44 -18.65 20.60
N GLU A 71 6.56 -18.94 21.25
CA GLU A 71 7.11 -20.30 21.31
C GLU A 71 6.12 -21.19 22.09
N PRO A 72 5.86 -22.43 21.67
CA PRO A 72 4.98 -23.32 22.42
C PRO A 72 5.73 -23.96 23.60
N GLU A 73 5.07 -24.01 24.77
CA GLU A 73 5.43 -24.90 25.90
C GLU A 73 4.71 -26.26 25.78
#